data_AF-A0A8T2ZAL1-F1
#
_entry.id   AF-A0A8T2ZAL1-F1
#
_cell.length_a   1.000
_cell.length_b   1.000
_cell.length_c   1.000
_cell.angle_alpha   90.00
_cell.angle_beta   90.00
_cell.angle_gamma   90.00
#
_symmetry.space_group_name_H-M   'P 1'
#
loop_
_entity.id
_entity.type
_entity.pdbx_description
1 polymer ?
#
loop_
_entity_poly.entity_id
_entity_poly.type
_entity_poly.pdbx_seq_one_letter_code
_entity_poly.pdbx_strand_id
1 'polypeptide(L)'
;MEKQFGWTSKDLLKGLEEFVPIYETRPIKNNIYGMGFDHSFGLWFIAKWLKPVLMIESGVFKGHSTWVLRQAMPDTPIISLSPRHPGKYLKKGPAYVDVEVLIFFDDHQNELKRVKQALNAGFRHLVFEDNYDTGTGDHYSLRQICDQSYIRGGGHSCFRDSDEARVRSKRKLFWEKAVDIDELCGPNEAWWGVRGWMRDNFNHSNKPISYAEHFQNSRFIESTLDVYWELPPVAGPSLTHQTRYDPASGQPVLLLKMVVMACSSGWD
;
A
#
# COMPACT_ATOMS: atom_id res chain seq x y z
N MET A 1 36.99 26.98 1.28
CA MET A 1 36.63 26.64 2.67
C MET A 1 36.52 25.13 2.75
N GLU A 2 37.35 24.48 3.56
CA GLU A 2 37.13 23.08 3.91
C GLU A 2 35.94 23.01 4.88
N LYS A 3 35.04 22.04 4.69
CA LYS A 3 34.04 21.73 5.71
C LYS A 3 34.73 20.94 6.81
N GLN A 4 35.08 21.62 7.90
CA GLN A 4 35.62 20.98 9.09
C GLN A 4 34.54 20.05 9.66
N PHE A 5 34.79 18.73 9.63
CA PHE A 5 33.83 17.75 10.13
C PHE A 5 33.70 17.88 11.66
N GLY A 6 32.48 17.76 12.18
CA GLY A 6 32.17 17.94 13.61
C GLY A 6 32.54 16.73 14.49
N TRP A 7 33.64 16.06 14.19
CA TRP A 7 34.21 14.93 14.94
C TRP A 7 35.71 14.82 14.64
N THR A 8 36.46 14.18 15.54
CA THR A 8 37.92 14.01 15.47
C THR A 8 38.31 12.53 15.45
N SER A 9 39.59 12.23 15.23
CA SER A 9 40.13 10.88 15.35
C SER A 9 39.96 10.27 16.76
N LYS A 10 39.83 11.11 17.82
CA LYS A 10 39.52 10.62 19.17
C LYS A 10 38.08 10.13 19.29
N ASP A 11 37.15 10.80 18.61
CA ASP A 11 35.74 10.40 18.56
C ASP A 11 35.58 9.10 17.76
N LEU A 12 36.34 8.93 16.66
CA LEU A 12 36.40 7.66 15.93
C LEU A 12 36.94 6.51 16.79
N LEU A 13 38.01 6.73 17.57
CA LEU A 13 38.56 5.71 18.49
C LEU A 13 37.53 5.30 19.56
N LYS A 14 36.90 6.27 20.23
CA LYS A 14 35.82 6.01 21.19
C LYS A 14 34.62 5.32 20.53
N GLY A 15 34.31 5.66 19.28
CA GLY A 15 33.29 5.00 18.48
C GLY A 15 33.62 3.54 18.19
N LEU A 16 34.88 3.21 17.91
CA LEU A 16 35.34 1.82 17.74
C LEU A 16 35.25 1.04 19.05
N GLU A 17 35.64 1.64 20.18
CA GLU A 17 35.50 1.04 21.52
C GLU A 17 34.04 0.68 21.85
N GLU A 18 33.08 1.54 21.48
CA GLU A 18 31.64 1.24 21.64
C GLU A 18 31.15 0.21 20.61
N PHE A 19 31.61 0.27 19.35
CA PHE A 19 31.07 -0.53 18.26
C PHE A 19 31.61 -1.97 18.14
N VAL A 20 32.87 -2.23 18.53
CA VAL A 20 33.46 -3.58 18.47
C VAL A 20 32.59 -4.64 19.19
N PRO A 21 32.23 -4.50 20.48
CA PRO A 21 31.40 -5.50 21.15
C PRO A 21 30.00 -5.62 20.54
N ILE A 22 29.43 -4.52 20.03
CA ILE A 22 28.16 -4.55 19.28
C ILE A 22 28.31 -5.45 18.04
N TYR A 23 29.33 -5.22 17.21
CA TYR A 23 29.57 -5.99 15.98
C TYR A 23 29.87 -7.48 16.22
N GLU A 24 30.41 -7.84 17.38
CA GLU A 24 30.55 -9.25 17.78
C GLU A 24 29.20 -9.94 17.97
N THR A 25 28.20 -9.26 18.53
CA THR A 25 26.84 -9.83 18.71
C THR A 25 26.10 -10.10 17.40
N ARG A 26 26.50 -9.47 16.27
CA ARG A 26 25.76 -9.43 14.99
C ARG A 26 25.10 -10.78 14.61
N PRO A 27 23.84 -10.78 14.15
CA PRO A 27 23.13 -12.02 13.77
C PRO A 27 23.67 -12.65 12.48
N ILE A 28 24.29 -11.85 11.61
CA ILE A 28 24.77 -12.27 10.28
C ILE A 28 26.29 -12.44 10.33
N LYS A 29 26.75 -13.61 10.80
CA LYS A 29 28.19 -13.89 10.92
C LYS A 29 28.90 -13.95 9.55
N ASN A 30 28.25 -14.53 8.54
CA ASN A 30 28.71 -14.58 7.14
C ASN A 30 27.98 -13.54 6.27
N ASN A 31 28.57 -12.35 6.16
CA ASN A 31 28.07 -11.27 5.31
C ASN A 31 28.83 -11.15 3.97
N ILE A 32 29.33 -12.25 3.38
CA ILE A 32 29.97 -12.21 2.04
C ILE A 32 29.01 -11.56 1.02
N TYR A 33 29.57 -10.71 0.15
CA TYR A 33 28.92 -9.75 -0.77
C TYR A 33 28.13 -8.61 -0.11
N GLY A 34 28.17 -8.49 1.22
CA GLY A 34 27.57 -7.40 1.99
C GLY A 34 28.61 -6.61 2.78
N MET A 35 28.10 -5.70 3.61
CA MET A 35 28.87 -4.79 4.46
C MET A 35 29.83 -5.53 5.43
N GLY A 36 31.13 -5.21 5.35
CA GLY A 36 32.16 -5.65 6.31
C GLY A 36 32.22 -4.79 7.58
N PHE A 37 33.23 -5.04 8.43
CA PHE A 37 33.38 -4.34 9.72
C PHE A 37 33.48 -2.82 9.56
N ASP A 38 34.42 -2.34 8.74
CA ASP A 38 34.76 -0.91 8.65
C ASP A 38 33.59 -0.07 8.11
N HIS A 39 32.90 -0.60 7.10
CA HIS A 39 31.68 -0.01 6.56
C HIS A 39 30.52 -0.05 7.58
N SER A 40 30.44 -1.09 8.41
CA SER A 40 29.43 -1.17 9.48
C SER A 40 29.71 -0.14 10.58
N PHE A 41 30.97 0.01 10.98
CA PHE A 41 31.39 1.05 11.93
C PHE A 41 31.10 2.44 11.38
N GLY A 42 31.50 2.73 10.13
CA GLY A 42 31.23 4.01 9.50
C GLY A 42 29.74 4.36 9.44
N LEU A 43 28.90 3.39 9.05
CA LEU A 43 27.45 3.58 9.03
C LEU A 43 26.87 3.85 10.43
N TRP A 44 27.27 3.06 11.43
CA TRP A 44 26.84 3.21 12.82
C TRP A 44 27.25 4.57 13.40
N PHE A 45 28.51 4.96 13.19
CA PHE A 45 29.06 6.21 13.69
C PHE A 45 28.39 7.43 13.05
N ILE A 46 28.18 7.39 11.72
CA ILE A 46 27.47 8.45 10.99
C ILE A 46 26.02 8.59 11.48
N ALA A 47 25.31 7.48 11.72
CA ALA A 47 23.94 7.52 12.26
C ALA A 47 23.90 8.10 13.70
N LYS A 48 24.79 7.65 14.59
CA LYS A 48 24.94 8.18 15.97
C LYS A 48 25.32 9.67 16.01
N TRP A 49 26.07 10.15 15.03
CA TRP A 49 26.50 11.55 14.91
C TRP A 49 25.42 12.45 14.29
N LEU A 50 24.81 12.04 13.16
CA LEU A 50 23.74 12.79 12.49
C LEU A 50 22.44 12.84 13.30
N LYS A 51 22.13 11.78 14.05
CA LYS A 51 20.86 11.58 14.78
C LYS A 51 19.62 11.88 13.91
N PRO A 52 19.47 11.23 12.75
CA PRO A 52 18.37 11.49 11.84
C PRO A 52 17.02 11.12 12.49
N VAL A 53 15.97 11.86 12.14
CA VAL A 53 14.58 11.56 12.56
C VAL A 53 13.95 10.40 11.78
N LEU A 54 14.54 10.04 10.63
CA LEU A 54 14.15 8.93 9.77
C LEU A 54 15.39 8.43 9.01
N MET A 55 15.57 7.12 8.92
CA MET A 55 16.61 6.49 8.11
C MET A 55 16.00 5.74 6.93
N ILE A 56 16.50 5.98 5.71
CA ILE A 56 16.05 5.26 4.51
C ILE A 56 17.21 4.43 3.96
N GLU A 57 17.06 3.11 3.94
CA GLU A 57 17.98 2.14 3.38
C GLU A 57 17.47 1.68 2.02
N SER A 58 18.33 1.66 1.00
CA SER A 58 18.03 1.02 -0.29
C SER A 58 19.10 -0.03 -0.58
N GLY A 59 18.71 -1.31 -0.61
CA GLY A 59 19.63 -2.43 -0.82
C GLY A 59 19.86 -3.37 0.38
N VAL A 60 18.82 -3.68 1.16
CA VAL A 60 18.84 -4.53 2.40
C VAL A 60 19.73 -5.78 2.34
N PHE A 61 19.77 -6.49 1.20
CA PHE A 61 20.50 -7.75 0.95
C PHE A 61 20.23 -8.86 2.00
N LYS A 62 21.02 -8.92 3.07
CA LYS A 62 20.91 -9.89 4.18
C LYS A 62 20.28 -9.29 5.45
N GLY A 63 20.05 -7.98 5.51
CA GLY A 63 19.54 -7.26 6.69
C GLY A 63 20.63 -6.80 7.68
N HIS A 64 21.91 -6.90 7.31
CA HIS A 64 23.02 -6.55 8.22
C HIS A 64 23.13 -5.04 8.43
N SER A 65 23.07 -4.24 7.37
CA SER A 65 23.07 -2.77 7.45
C SER A 65 21.85 -2.25 8.21
N THR A 66 20.66 -2.81 7.98
CA THR A 66 19.44 -2.55 8.76
C THR A 66 19.65 -2.80 10.25
N TRP A 67 20.28 -3.92 10.62
CA TRP A 67 20.62 -4.23 12.01
C TRP A 67 21.64 -3.23 12.57
N VAL A 68 22.68 -2.87 11.83
CA VAL A 68 23.68 -1.84 12.22
C VAL A 68 23.01 -0.50 12.50
N LEU A 69 22.06 -0.04 11.66
CA LEU A 69 21.29 1.18 11.88
C LEU A 69 20.44 1.10 13.16
N ARG A 70 19.77 -0.03 13.42
CA ARG A 70 19.00 -0.25 14.66
C ARG A 70 19.90 -0.35 15.91
N GLN A 71 21.18 -0.71 15.78
CA GLN A 71 22.15 -0.62 16.89
C GLN A 71 22.74 0.80 17.07
N ALA A 72 22.64 1.66 16.06
CA ALA A 72 23.07 3.06 16.14
C ALA A 72 21.99 3.95 16.76
N MET A 73 20.75 3.75 16.32
CA MET A 73 19.59 4.55 16.72
C MET A 73 18.41 3.59 17.02
N PRO A 74 18.28 3.10 18.26
CA PRO A 74 17.32 2.05 18.63
C PRO A 74 15.86 2.40 18.35
N ASP A 75 15.48 3.66 18.52
CA ASP A 75 14.08 4.12 18.48
C ASP A 75 13.71 4.89 17.19
N THR A 76 14.68 5.20 16.32
CA THR A 76 14.44 5.97 15.09
C THR A 76 13.74 5.12 14.01
N PRO A 77 12.74 5.65 13.30
CA PRO A 77 12.14 5.00 12.14
C PRO A 77 13.15 4.57 11.07
N ILE A 78 12.99 3.37 10.52
CA ILE A 78 13.75 2.86 9.36
C ILE A 78 12.76 2.53 8.25
N ILE A 79 13.09 2.90 7.01
CA ILE A 79 12.40 2.47 5.78
C ILE A 79 13.42 1.70 4.94
N SER A 80 13.19 0.40 4.71
CA SER A 80 14.13 -0.50 4.02
C SER A 80 13.59 -0.98 2.68
N LEU A 81 14.14 -0.45 1.58
CA LEU A 81 13.76 -0.72 0.20
C LEU A 81 14.66 -1.80 -0.44
N SER A 82 14.09 -2.70 -1.24
CA SER A 82 14.88 -3.71 -1.97
C SER A 82 14.17 -4.23 -3.25
N PRO A 83 14.88 -4.39 -4.38
CA PRO A 83 14.30 -4.96 -5.62
C PRO A 83 13.82 -6.41 -5.51
N ARG A 84 14.22 -7.14 -4.46
CA ARG A 84 13.67 -8.45 -4.11
C ARG A 84 13.40 -8.48 -2.62
N HIS A 85 12.15 -8.68 -2.23
CA HIS A 85 11.81 -8.90 -0.83
C HIS A 85 12.56 -10.14 -0.31
N PRO A 86 13.21 -10.10 0.89
CA PRO A 86 14.08 -11.17 1.37
C PRO A 86 13.31 -12.39 1.91
N GLY A 87 12.44 -12.99 1.11
CA GLY A 87 11.48 -14.04 1.50
C GLY A 87 12.07 -15.29 2.15
N LYS A 88 13.37 -15.55 1.98
CA LYS A 88 14.11 -16.59 2.73
C LYS A 88 14.10 -16.36 4.25
N TYR A 89 13.88 -15.13 4.70
CA TYR A 89 14.07 -14.72 6.10
C TYR A 89 12.76 -14.48 6.88
N LEU A 90 11.59 -14.72 6.28
CA LEU A 90 10.27 -14.65 6.95
C LEU A 90 10.20 -15.47 8.26
N LYS A 91 11.01 -16.53 8.39
CA LYS A 91 11.13 -17.35 9.61
C LYS A 91 12.02 -16.77 10.71
N LYS A 92 12.44 -15.50 10.63
CA LYS A 92 13.32 -14.84 11.63
C LYS A 92 12.86 -13.45 12.09
N GLY A 93 11.60 -13.09 11.84
CA GLY A 93 11.01 -11.79 12.17
C GLY A 93 10.85 -10.88 10.95
N PRO A 94 10.08 -9.78 11.08
CA PRO A 94 9.86 -8.83 10.00
C PRO A 94 11.13 -8.04 9.66
N ALA A 95 11.19 -7.51 8.44
CA ALA A 95 12.04 -6.35 8.18
C ALA A 95 11.52 -5.18 9.03
N TYR A 96 12.42 -4.46 9.72
CA TYR A 96 12.03 -3.33 10.56
C TYR A 96 11.70 -2.10 9.71
N VAL A 97 10.46 -2.06 9.24
CA VAL A 97 9.77 -0.84 8.82
C VAL A 97 8.96 -0.33 9.99
N ASP A 98 8.97 0.99 10.20
CA ASP A 98 8.16 1.62 11.23
C ASP A 98 6.66 1.58 10.86
N VAL A 99 5.82 1.21 11.82
CA VAL A 99 4.38 1.02 11.59
C VAL A 99 3.64 2.33 11.35
N GLU A 100 4.18 3.45 11.83
CA GLU A 100 3.58 4.79 11.69
C GLU A 100 3.77 5.40 10.28
N VAL A 101 4.52 4.74 9.39
CA VAL A 101 4.76 5.26 8.03
C VAL A 101 3.53 5.09 7.13
N LEU A 102 2.98 6.23 6.71
CA LEU A 102 1.99 6.35 5.64
C LEU A 102 2.66 6.19 4.26
N ILE A 103 2.11 5.30 3.42
CA ILE A 103 2.39 5.26 1.98
C ILE A 103 1.20 5.86 1.24
N PHE A 104 1.50 6.64 0.19
CA PHE A 104 0.54 7.10 -0.81
C PHE A 104 0.84 6.42 -2.15
N PHE A 105 -0.18 5.83 -2.78
CA PHE A 105 -0.12 5.20 -4.09
C PHE A 105 -1.00 5.97 -5.09
N ASP A 106 -0.35 6.57 -6.09
CA ASP A 106 -0.94 7.24 -7.25
C ASP A 106 -0.09 6.81 -8.46
N ASP A 107 -0.42 5.63 -9.00
CA ASP A 107 0.38 4.96 -10.03
C ASP A 107 -0.42 4.09 -11.00
N HIS A 108 -1.75 4.08 -10.86
CA HIS A 108 -2.71 3.26 -11.62
C HIS A 108 -2.30 1.78 -11.73
N GLN A 109 -1.64 1.25 -10.69
CA GLN A 109 -1.37 -0.17 -10.53
C GLN A 109 -2.42 -0.81 -9.62
N ASN A 110 -2.74 -2.05 -9.93
CA ASN A 110 -3.61 -2.95 -9.19
C ASN A 110 -3.37 -2.91 -7.66
N GLU A 111 -4.35 -2.41 -6.90
CA GLU A 111 -4.19 -2.14 -5.46
C GLU A 111 -3.86 -3.41 -4.67
N LEU A 112 -4.44 -4.57 -5.04
CA LEU A 112 -4.13 -5.85 -4.42
C LEU A 112 -2.63 -6.22 -4.52
N LYS A 113 -1.95 -5.84 -5.61
CA LYS A 113 -0.50 -6.02 -5.75
C LYS A 113 0.25 -5.07 -4.80
N ARG A 114 -0.16 -3.81 -4.71
CA ARG A 114 0.45 -2.79 -3.85
C ARG A 114 0.26 -3.11 -2.35
N VAL A 115 -0.95 -3.47 -1.92
CA VAL A 115 -1.24 -4.00 -0.58
C VAL A 115 -0.33 -5.18 -0.25
N LYS A 116 -0.24 -6.18 -1.15
CA LYS A 116 0.64 -7.35 -0.95
C LYS A 116 2.13 -6.95 -0.88
N GLN A 117 2.60 -5.97 -1.65
CA GLN A 117 3.98 -5.47 -1.58
C GLN A 117 4.26 -4.75 -0.25
N ALA A 118 3.37 -3.84 0.15
CA ALA A 118 3.53 -3.02 1.34
C ALA A 118 3.43 -3.83 2.64
N LEU A 119 2.46 -4.74 2.74
CA LEU A 119 2.33 -5.67 3.87
C LEU A 119 3.56 -6.59 4.03
N ASN A 120 4.10 -7.11 2.92
CA ASN A 120 5.34 -7.89 2.96
C ASN A 120 6.51 -7.06 3.52
N ALA A 121 6.63 -5.80 3.08
CA ALA A 121 7.66 -4.88 3.54
C ALA A 121 7.43 -4.34 4.97
N GLY A 122 6.24 -4.54 5.56
CA GLY A 122 5.93 -4.23 6.97
C GLY A 122 5.06 -2.99 7.21
N PHE A 123 4.70 -2.25 6.16
CA PHE A 123 3.86 -1.04 6.25
C PHE A 123 2.40 -1.37 6.58
N ARG A 124 1.70 -0.42 7.22
CA ARG A 124 0.30 -0.61 7.69
C ARG A 124 -0.67 0.52 7.33
N HIS A 125 -0.17 1.71 7.04
CA HIS A 125 -0.98 2.87 6.66
C HIS A 125 -0.82 3.11 5.16
N LEU A 126 -1.81 2.67 4.36
CA LEU A 126 -1.72 2.63 2.89
C LEU A 126 -2.87 3.42 2.27
N VAL A 127 -2.57 4.57 1.70
CA VAL A 127 -3.50 5.37 0.88
C VAL A 127 -3.38 4.98 -0.57
N PHE A 128 -4.54 4.88 -1.24
CA PHE A 128 -4.70 4.75 -2.67
C PHE A 128 -5.49 5.93 -3.21
N GLU A 129 -4.96 6.57 -4.25
CA GLU A 129 -5.73 7.40 -5.20
C GLU A 129 -6.62 6.48 -6.07
N ASP A 130 -7.61 7.04 -6.77
CA ASP A 130 -8.45 6.38 -7.77
C ASP A 130 -9.11 5.02 -7.35
N ASN A 131 -9.76 4.99 -6.18
CA ASN A 131 -10.54 3.85 -5.68
C ASN A 131 -11.84 3.60 -6.47
N TYR A 132 -11.73 3.06 -7.68
CA TYR A 132 -12.83 2.91 -8.66
C TYR A 132 -14.02 2.06 -8.20
N ASP A 133 -15.23 2.46 -8.61
CA ASP A 133 -16.46 1.64 -8.54
C ASP A 133 -16.39 0.40 -9.48
N THR A 134 -17.21 -0.61 -9.22
CA THR A 134 -17.24 -1.86 -10.00
C THR A 134 -17.81 -1.66 -11.41
N GLY A 135 -17.15 -2.26 -12.39
CA GLY A 135 -17.41 -2.09 -13.82
C GLY A 135 -16.66 -0.95 -14.51
N THR A 136 -15.93 -0.10 -13.77
CA THR A 136 -15.21 1.07 -14.32
C THR A 136 -13.72 1.11 -13.91
N GLY A 137 -13.00 2.17 -14.29
CA GLY A 137 -11.59 2.36 -13.91
C GLY A 137 -10.57 1.60 -14.75
N ASP A 138 -9.29 1.91 -14.56
CA ASP A 138 -8.18 1.38 -15.36
C ASP A 138 -7.27 0.38 -14.61
N HIS A 139 -7.48 0.19 -13.32
CA HIS A 139 -6.84 -0.84 -12.52
C HIS A 139 -7.84 -1.42 -11.49
N TYR A 140 -7.49 -2.56 -10.89
CA TYR A 140 -8.34 -3.27 -9.94
C TYR A 140 -8.20 -2.67 -8.54
N SER A 141 -9.23 -1.94 -8.10
CA SER A 141 -9.26 -1.13 -6.88
C SER A 141 -9.66 -1.92 -5.62
N LEU A 142 -9.40 -1.38 -4.42
CA LEU A 142 -9.86 -1.98 -3.16
C LEU A 142 -11.38 -2.08 -3.07
N ARG A 143 -12.10 -1.06 -3.57
CA ARG A 143 -13.56 -1.07 -3.69
C ARG A 143 -14.07 -2.18 -4.61
N GLN A 144 -13.45 -2.40 -5.77
CA GLN A 144 -13.74 -3.56 -6.63
C GLN A 144 -13.41 -4.91 -5.99
N ILE A 145 -12.46 -4.97 -5.05
CA ILE A 145 -12.12 -6.21 -4.34
C ILE A 145 -13.12 -6.49 -3.21
N CYS A 146 -13.55 -5.45 -2.49
CA CYS A 146 -14.47 -5.56 -1.34
C CYS A 146 -15.95 -5.69 -1.75
N ASP A 147 -16.28 -5.38 -3.00
CA ASP A 147 -17.62 -5.53 -3.57
C ASP A 147 -18.04 -7.01 -3.64
N GLN A 148 -18.93 -7.42 -2.72
CA GLN A 148 -19.42 -8.80 -2.60
C GLN A 148 -20.89 -8.83 -2.19
N SER A 149 -21.62 -9.88 -2.57
CA SER A 149 -23.06 -10.05 -2.33
C SER A 149 -23.49 -10.20 -0.85
N TYR A 150 -22.54 -10.32 0.07
CA TYR A 150 -22.79 -10.28 1.52
C TYR A 150 -22.49 -8.91 2.15
N ILE A 151 -21.96 -7.95 1.38
CA ILE A 151 -21.79 -6.56 1.76
C ILE A 151 -23.04 -5.78 1.36
N ARG A 152 -23.52 -4.90 2.25
CA ARG A 152 -24.72 -4.10 2.01
C ARG A 152 -24.51 -3.13 0.85
N GLY A 153 -25.16 -3.40 -0.28
CA GLY A 153 -25.03 -2.61 -1.50
C GLY A 153 -23.92 -3.10 -2.45
N GLY A 154 -23.20 -4.15 -2.08
CA GLY A 154 -22.29 -4.89 -2.95
C GLY A 154 -22.92 -6.17 -3.48
N GLY A 155 -22.26 -6.75 -4.49
CA GLY A 155 -22.79 -7.82 -5.34
C GLY A 155 -23.81 -7.27 -6.33
N HIS A 156 -23.73 -7.74 -7.57
CA HIS A 156 -24.55 -7.20 -8.67
C HIS A 156 -25.28 -8.31 -9.43
N SER A 157 -26.40 -7.94 -10.04
CA SER A 157 -27.13 -8.77 -11.00
C SER A 157 -26.78 -8.35 -12.43
N CYS A 158 -26.83 -9.29 -13.38
CA CYS A 158 -26.71 -9.00 -14.81
C CYS A 158 -28.05 -9.06 -15.57
N PHE A 159 -29.18 -9.16 -14.86
CA PHE A 159 -30.50 -9.14 -15.47
C PHE A 159 -30.90 -7.71 -15.87
N ARG A 160 -31.16 -7.50 -17.16
CA ARG A 160 -31.45 -6.17 -17.76
C ARG A 160 -32.78 -5.56 -17.32
N ASP A 161 -33.70 -6.38 -16.85
CA ASP A 161 -35.02 -6.05 -16.31
C ASP A 161 -35.02 -5.88 -14.77
N SER A 162 -33.87 -6.03 -14.12
CA SER A 162 -33.72 -5.83 -12.67
C SER A 162 -33.90 -4.36 -12.24
N ASP A 163 -34.25 -4.19 -10.96
CA ASP A 163 -34.24 -2.87 -10.32
C ASP A 163 -32.84 -2.23 -10.29
N GLU A 164 -31.77 -3.03 -10.25
CA GLU A 164 -30.39 -2.52 -10.35
C GLU A 164 -30.14 -1.89 -11.73
N ALA A 165 -30.47 -2.60 -12.81
CA ALA A 165 -30.35 -2.08 -14.18
C ALA A 165 -31.16 -0.78 -14.33
N ARG A 166 -32.42 -0.78 -13.87
CA ARG A 166 -33.32 0.37 -13.88
C ARG A 166 -32.78 1.58 -13.09
N VAL A 167 -32.02 1.35 -12.02
CA VAL A 167 -31.38 2.40 -11.23
C VAL A 167 -30.10 2.90 -11.89
N ARG A 168 -29.23 2.00 -12.37
CA ARG A 168 -27.96 2.35 -13.06
C ARG A 168 -28.20 3.17 -14.32
N SER A 169 -29.14 2.76 -15.19
CA SER A 169 -29.48 3.51 -16.41
C SER A 169 -29.99 4.93 -16.14
N LYS A 170 -30.56 5.21 -14.96
CA LYS A 170 -30.89 6.58 -14.54
C LYS A 170 -29.66 7.34 -14.05
N ARG A 171 -28.82 6.71 -13.23
CA ARG A 171 -27.61 7.32 -12.63
C ARG A 171 -26.58 7.74 -13.68
N LYS A 172 -26.42 6.94 -14.74
CA LYS A 172 -25.58 7.23 -15.91
C LYS A 172 -25.92 8.54 -16.64
N LEU A 173 -27.13 9.09 -16.47
CA LEU A 173 -27.51 10.39 -17.04
C LEU A 173 -26.96 11.59 -16.25
N PHE A 174 -26.43 11.37 -15.05
CA PHE A 174 -25.97 12.43 -14.13
C PHE A 174 -24.47 12.35 -13.78
N TRP A 175 -23.86 11.17 -13.87
CA TRP A 175 -22.49 10.93 -13.36
C TRP A 175 -21.57 10.31 -14.42
N GLU A 176 -20.40 10.92 -14.63
CA GLU A 176 -19.42 10.60 -15.69
C GLU A 176 -18.91 9.16 -15.64
N LYS A 177 -18.85 8.55 -14.45
CA LYS A 177 -18.32 7.19 -14.23
C LYS A 177 -19.39 6.15 -13.90
N ALA A 178 -20.67 6.51 -13.83
CA ALA A 178 -21.75 5.57 -13.53
C ALA A 178 -22.03 4.68 -14.74
N VAL A 179 -21.66 3.40 -14.62
CA VAL A 179 -21.87 2.38 -15.66
C VAL A 179 -23.29 1.80 -15.62
N ASP A 180 -23.86 1.54 -16.79
CA ASP A 180 -25.11 0.77 -16.91
C ASP A 180 -24.86 -0.75 -16.85
N ILE A 181 -25.94 -1.53 -16.95
CA ILE A 181 -25.89 -2.99 -16.81
C ILE A 181 -25.09 -3.69 -17.94
N ASP A 182 -25.06 -3.11 -19.13
CA ASP A 182 -24.38 -3.68 -20.30
C ASP A 182 -22.89 -3.33 -20.35
N GLU A 183 -22.50 -2.26 -19.68
CA GLU A 183 -21.11 -1.91 -19.38
C GLU A 183 -20.56 -2.70 -18.18
N LEU A 184 -21.36 -2.85 -17.12
CA LEU A 184 -20.98 -3.57 -15.90
C LEU A 184 -20.66 -5.05 -16.18
N CYS A 185 -21.55 -5.73 -16.90
CA CYS A 185 -21.54 -7.19 -16.97
C CYS A 185 -20.70 -7.71 -18.14
N GLY A 186 -19.73 -8.59 -17.83
CA GLY A 186 -18.98 -9.37 -18.81
C GLY A 186 -19.68 -10.66 -19.25
N PRO A 187 -19.02 -11.46 -20.11
CA PRO A 187 -19.45 -12.82 -20.43
C PRO A 187 -19.64 -13.67 -19.16
N ASN A 188 -20.61 -14.59 -19.17
CA ASN A 188 -20.96 -15.43 -18.02
C ASN A 188 -21.34 -14.62 -16.76
N GLU A 189 -22.07 -13.52 -16.94
CA GLU A 189 -22.57 -12.64 -15.85
C GLU A 189 -21.45 -12.06 -14.97
N ALA A 190 -20.26 -11.90 -15.55
CA ALA A 190 -19.07 -11.44 -14.83
C ALA A 190 -19.12 -9.92 -14.56
N TRP A 191 -19.79 -9.50 -13.49
CA TRP A 191 -19.84 -8.10 -13.05
C TRP A 191 -18.58 -7.64 -12.30
N TRP A 192 -17.84 -8.56 -11.68
CA TRP A 192 -16.73 -8.25 -10.77
C TRP A 192 -15.50 -7.64 -11.47
N GLY A 193 -14.78 -6.77 -10.73
CA GLY A 193 -13.67 -5.99 -11.28
C GLY A 193 -14.16 -5.07 -12.40
N VAL A 194 -13.60 -5.23 -13.60
CA VAL A 194 -14.24 -4.72 -14.82
C VAL A 194 -14.60 -5.89 -15.74
N ARG A 195 -15.88 -6.25 -15.80
CA ARG A 195 -16.41 -7.30 -16.69
C ARG A 195 -15.72 -8.66 -16.55
N GLY A 196 -15.29 -9.01 -15.33
CA GLY A 196 -14.50 -10.21 -15.02
C GLY A 196 -12.98 -10.04 -15.13
N TRP A 197 -12.48 -8.84 -15.46
CA TRP A 197 -11.06 -8.56 -15.60
C TRP A 197 -10.51 -7.80 -14.39
N MET A 198 -9.39 -8.32 -13.88
CA MET A 198 -8.49 -7.64 -12.98
C MET A 198 -7.53 -6.79 -13.81
N ARG A 199 -7.80 -5.48 -13.89
CA ARG A 199 -6.98 -4.52 -14.62
C ARG A 199 -5.71 -4.13 -13.84
N ASP A 200 -4.71 -3.63 -14.57
CA ASP A 200 -3.44 -3.13 -14.03
C ASP A 200 -2.75 -2.19 -15.03
N ASN A 201 -1.90 -1.31 -14.50
CA ASN A 201 -1.00 -0.43 -15.25
C ASN A 201 -1.71 0.42 -16.32
N PHE A 202 -2.62 1.31 -15.90
CA PHE A 202 -3.45 2.13 -16.80
C PHE A 202 -4.20 1.29 -17.85
N ASN A 203 -4.77 0.14 -17.45
CA ASN A 203 -5.46 -0.84 -18.30
C ASN A 203 -4.58 -1.46 -19.42
N HIS A 204 -3.27 -1.27 -19.41
CA HIS A 204 -2.33 -1.88 -20.38
C HIS A 204 -1.94 -3.33 -20.03
N SER A 205 -2.36 -3.88 -18.88
CA SER A 205 -1.98 -5.23 -18.45
C SER A 205 -3.09 -5.92 -17.65
N ASN A 206 -3.94 -6.68 -18.33
CA ASN A 206 -5.17 -7.20 -17.72
C ASN A 206 -5.13 -8.72 -17.55
N LYS A 207 -5.61 -9.23 -16.41
CA LYS A 207 -5.80 -10.68 -16.16
C LYS A 207 -7.31 -10.99 -16.05
N PRO A 208 -7.86 -11.98 -16.75
CA PRO A 208 -9.20 -12.46 -16.47
C PRO A 208 -9.19 -13.24 -15.15
N ILE A 209 -10.19 -13.01 -14.29
CA ILE A 209 -10.35 -13.69 -13.00
C ILE A 209 -11.75 -14.29 -12.87
N SER A 210 -11.85 -15.46 -12.24
CA SER A 210 -13.15 -16.07 -11.92
C SER A 210 -13.76 -15.41 -10.68
N TYR A 211 -15.08 -15.55 -10.49
CA TYR A 211 -15.75 -15.12 -9.26
C TYR A 211 -15.08 -15.72 -8.01
N ALA A 212 -14.64 -16.98 -8.08
CA ALA A 212 -13.92 -17.64 -6.99
C ALA A 212 -12.56 -16.98 -6.70
N GLU A 213 -11.79 -16.57 -7.71
CA GLU A 213 -10.53 -15.84 -7.47
C GLU A 213 -10.79 -14.43 -6.93
N HIS A 214 -11.79 -13.72 -7.45
CA HIS A 214 -12.25 -12.42 -6.96
C HIS A 214 -12.67 -12.49 -5.48
N PHE A 215 -13.51 -13.45 -5.10
CA PHE A 215 -13.93 -13.70 -3.71
C PHE A 215 -12.74 -14.04 -2.79
N GLN A 216 -11.78 -14.85 -3.25
CA GLN A 216 -10.57 -15.15 -2.46
C GLN A 216 -9.64 -13.93 -2.33
N ASN A 217 -9.58 -13.06 -3.33
CA ASN A 217 -8.89 -11.77 -3.22
C ASN A 217 -9.59 -10.86 -2.20
N SER A 218 -10.92 -10.87 -2.16
CA SER A 218 -11.74 -10.19 -1.15
C SER A 218 -11.42 -10.69 0.26
N ARG A 219 -11.49 -12.01 0.48
CA ARG A 219 -11.13 -12.63 1.78
C ARG A 219 -9.70 -12.35 2.22
N PHE A 220 -8.75 -12.31 1.29
CA PHE A 220 -7.38 -11.89 1.60
C PHE A 220 -7.35 -10.45 2.11
N ILE A 221 -8.01 -9.52 1.40
CA ILE A 221 -8.08 -8.12 1.81
C ILE A 221 -8.74 -8.01 3.19
N GLU A 222 -9.97 -8.50 3.39
CA GLU A 222 -10.63 -8.52 4.71
C GLU A 222 -9.73 -9.06 5.84
N SER A 223 -8.96 -10.14 5.60
CA SER A 223 -8.07 -10.75 6.60
C SER A 223 -6.86 -9.88 7.01
N THR A 224 -6.61 -8.78 6.28
CA THR A 224 -5.48 -7.85 6.50
C THR A 224 -5.91 -6.51 7.08
N LEU A 225 -7.17 -6.39 7.55
CA LEU A 225 -7.88 -5.14 7.79
C LEU A 225 -8.78 -5.18 9.10
N ASP A 226 -8.70 -4.24 10.08
CA ASP A 226 -9.71 -3.89 11.16
C ASP A 226 -9.96 -2.33 11.45
N VAL A 227 -10.98 -1.60 10.89
CA VAL A 227 -11.18 -0.10 10.64
C VAL A 227 -10.67 0.63 9.31
N TYR A 228 -11.37 0.56 8.14
CA TYR A 228 -11.12 1.22 6.80
C TYR A 228 -12.06 2.39 6.52
N TRP A 229 -11.66 3.29 5.63
CA TRP A 229 -12.36 4.53 5.31
C TRP A 229 -12.28 4.87 3.81
N GLU A 230 -13.36 5.46 3.32
CA GLU A 230 -13.40 6.28 2.10
C GLU A 230 -13.93 7.66 2.53
N LEU A 231 -13.53 8.70 1.81
CA LEU A 231 -14.13 10.03 1.96
C LEU A 231 -15.06 10.29 0.75
N PRO A 232 -16.33 10.71 0.89
CA PRO A 232 -17.13 11.26 -0.23
C PRO A 232 -16.86 12.76 -0.50
N PRO A 233 -16.76 13.28 -1.74
CA PRO A 233 -16.21 14.61 -2.08
C PRO A 233 -16.69 15.86 -1.31
N VAL A 234 -15.74 16.77 -1.00
CA VAL A 234 -15.88 18.03 -0.17
C VAL A 234 -16.95 19.03 -0.59
N ALA A 235 -17.39 19.00 -1.84
CA ALA A 235 -18.32 20.00 -2.35
C ALA A 235 -19.09 19.47 -3.55
N GLY A 236 -20.33 19.92 -3.69
CA GLY A 236 -21.21 19.51 -4.78
C GLY A 236 -20.64 19.86 -6.16
N PRO A 237 -21.10 19.16 -7.23
CA PRO A 237 -20.63 19.39 -8.61
C PRO A 237 -20.77 20.83 -9.11
N SER A 238 -21.64 21.63 -8.51
CA SER A 238 -21.80 23.07 -8.79
C SER A 238 -20.60 23.93 -8.38
N LEU A 239 -19.75 23.48 -7.45
CA LEU A 239 -18.55 24.19 -6.99
C LEU A 239 -17.26 23.56 -7.52
N THR A 240 -17.23 22.23 -7.69
CA THR A 240 -16.03 21.49 -8.14
C THR A 240 -16.01 21.23 -9.65
N HIS A 241 -17.16 21.34 -10.33
CA HIS A 241 -17.41 20.85 -11.69
C HIS A 241 -17.15 19.33 -11.88
N GLN A 242 -17.00 18.57 -10.79
CA GLN A 242 -16.77 17.13 -10.83
C GLN A 242 -18.09 16.35 -10.80
N THR A 243 -18.35 15.58 -11.84
CA THR A 243 -19.47 14.61 -11.92
C THR A 243 -18.96 13.16 -11.93
N ARG A 244 -17.70 12.91 -11.54
CA ARG A 244 -17.09 11.56 -11.53
C ARG A 244 -17.60 10.65 -10.42
N TYR A 245 -18.00 11.22 -9.28
CA TYR A 245 -18.49 10.48 -8.12
C TYR A 245 -20.02 10.37 -8.16
N ASP A 246 -20.58 9.22 -7.76
CA ASP A 246 -22.01 8.96 -7.76
C ASP A 246 -22.51 8.69 -6.31
N PRO A 247 -23.16 9.67 -5.64
CA PRO A 247 -23.42 9.63 -4.19
C PRO A 247 -24.19 8.40 -3.68
N ALA A 248 -25.03 7.78 -4.51
CA ALA A 248 -25.76 6.57 -4.12
C ALA A 248 -24.91 5.28 -4.22
N SER A 249 -23.60 5.36 -4.44
CA SER A 249 -22.64 4.28 -4.19
C SER A 249 -21.92 4.46 -2.84
N GLY A 250 -22.17 5.56 -2.12
CA GLY A 250 -21.82 5.73 -0.71
C GLY A 250 -22.89 5.17 0.24
N GLN A 251 -22.65 4.00 0.82
CA GLN A 251 -23.31 3.49 2.03
C GLN A 251 -22.19 3.10 3.03
N PRO A 252 -22.44 3.10 4.36
CA PRO A 252 -21.39 3.40 5.33
C PRO A 252 -20.36 2.28 5.53
N VAL A 253 -19.12 2.60 5.15
CA VAL A 253 -17.85 2.28 5.84
C VAL A 253 -17.77 0.88 6.45
N LEU A 254 -17.22 -0.07 5.69
CA LEU A 254 -16.66 -1.30 6.27
C LEU A 254 -15.45 -0.95 7.12
N LEU A 255 -15.61 -1.01 8.44
CA LEU A 255 -14.54 -0.76 9.39
C LEU A 255 -13.52 -1.92 9.38
N LEU A 256 -12.64 -1.99 8.37
CA LEU A 256 -11.47 -2.90 8.26
C LEU A 256 -10.09 -2.18 7.85
N LYS A 257 -9.11 -1.90 8.75
CA LYS A 257 -7.82 -1.14 8.74
C LYS A 257 -6.88 -1.44 7.58
N MET A 258 -7.03 -0.62 6.55
CA MET A 258 -5.93 0.19 6.03
C MET A 258 -6.42 1.64 6.06
N VAL A 259 -5.51 2.58 6.32
CA VAL A 259 -5.80 4.02 6.22
C VAL A 259 -5.79 4.41 4.75
N VAL A 260 -6.81 3.96 4.02
CA VAL A 260 -7.07 4.35 2.64
C VAL A 260 -7.68 5.75 2.65
N MET A 261 -7.35 6.58 1.65
CA MET A 261 -7.86 7.94 1.51
C MET A 261 -8.30 8.18 0.07
N ALA A 262 -9.34 7.46 -0.35
CA ALA A 262 -10.17 7.86 -1.47
C ALA A 262 -10.89 9.19 -1.15
N CYS A 263 -11.11 10.06 -2.14
CA CYS A 263 -11.33 11.51 -1.98
C CYS A 263 -12.83 11.93 -1.81
N SER A 264 -13.28 12.83 -0.89
CA SER A 264 -12.57 13.78 0.01
C SER A 264 -13.21 14.31 1.36
N SER A 265 -14.47 14.06 1.77
CA SER A 265 -15.15 14.65 2.98
C SER A 265 -16.18 13.73 3.70
N GLY A 266 -17.30 14.10 4.37
CA GLY A 266 -17.94 15.40 4.77
C GLY A 266 -19.46 15.26 5.11
N TRP A 267 -20.10 16.29 5.70
CA TRP A 267 -21.52 16.36 6.10
C TRP A 267 -22.06 17.81 6.10
N ASP A 268 -23.28 18.03 5.57
CA ASP A 268 -24.43 18.79 6.16
C ASP A 268 -25.63 18.81 5.18
#